data_AF-A0A382U9P4-F1
#
_entry.id   AF-A0A382U9P4-F1
#
_cell.length_a   1.000
_cell.length_b   1.000
_cell.length_c   1.000
_cell.angle_alpha   90.00
_cell.angle_beta   90.00
_cell.angle_gamma   90.00
#
_symmetry.space_group_name_H-M   'P 1'
#
loop_
_entity.id
_entity.type
_entity.pdbx_description
1 polymer ?
#
loop_
_entity_poly.entity_id
_entity_poly.type
_entity_poly.pdbx_seq_one_letter_code
_entity_poly.pdbx_strand_id
1 'polypeptide(L)'
;MGSPTDIKVKQYLKQTRDLYGDELFIELNPRQLSEMGEDSLKKPFSDFSSDLLAFNQEINQCQKCALGQSRTNFVFGVGDPSASLILVGEAPGEKEDLKGEPFVGRAGKLLDKILAAINRSREN
;
A
#
# COMPACT_ATOMS: atom_id res chain seq x y z
N MET A 1 -27.12 -6.14 -20.35
CA MET A 1 -26.25 -6.94 -21.25
C MET A 1 -24.85 -6.38 -21.13
N GLY A 2 -23.89 -7.14 -20.58
CA GLY A 2 -22.53 -6.66 -20.28
C GLY A 2 -21.66 -6.55 -21.53
N SER A 3 -20.67 -5.66 -21.51
CA SER A 3 -19.79 -5.42 -22.66
C SER A 3 -18.96 -6.67 -23.01
N PRO A 4 -18.51 -6.83 -24.28
CA PRO A 4 -17.74 -8.01 -24.70
C PRO A 4 -16.46 -8.27 -23.89
N THR A 5 -15.87 -7.22 -23.31
CA THR A 5 -14.67 -7.29 -22.47
C THR A 5 -15.00 -7.81 -21.07
N ASP A 6 -16.12 -7.40 -20.49
CA ASP A 6 -16.57 -7.87 -19.16
C ASP A 6 -16.88 -9.36 -19.15
N ILE A 7 -17.38 -9.88 -20.28
CA ILE A 7 -17.69 -11.29 -20.43
C ILE A 7 -16.39 -12.11 -20.43
N LYS A 8 -15.35 -11.66 -21.15
CA LYS A 8 -14.06 -12.36 -21.21
C LYS A 8 -13.34 -12.39 -19.87
N VAL A 9 -13.30 -11.28 -19.14
CA VAL A 9 -12.63 -11.21 -17.83
C VAL A 9 -13.35 -12.09 -16.80
N LYS A 10 -14.69 -12.05 -16.75
CA LYS A 10 -15.46 -12.89 -15.82
C LYS A 10 -15.35 -14.37 -16.15
N GLN A 11 -15.24 -14.71 -17.43
CA GLN A 11 -15.07 -16.09 -17.87
C GLN A 11 -13.67 -16.61 -17.54
N TYR A 12 -12.64 -15.77 -17.72
CA TYR A 12 -11.27 -16.08 -17.31
C TYR A 12 -11.17 -16.33 -15.80
N LEU A 13 -11.69 -15.42 -14.96
CA LEU A 13 -11.61 -15.56 -13.51
C LEU A 13 -12.38 -16.78 -12.98
N LYS A 14 -13.52 -17.13 -13.59
CA LYS A 14 -14.24 -18.36 -13.26
C LYS A 14 -13.43 -19.61 -13.59
N GLN A 15 -12.81 -19.66 -14.78
CA GLN A 15 -12.00 -20.80 -15.20
C GLN A 15 -10.76 -20.97 -14.32
N THR A 16 -10.09 -19.87 -13.95
CA THR A 16 -8.95 -19.92 -13.04
C THR A 16 -9.35 -20.49 -11.67
N ARG A 17 -10.47 -20.04 -11.13
CA ARG A 17 -10.96 -20.53 -9.84
C ARG A 17 -11.38 -22.01 -9.88
N ASP A 18 -12.03 -22.44 -10.95
CA ASP A 18 -12.49 -23.83 -11.07
C ASP A 18 -11.31 -24.82 -11.21
N LEU A 19 -10.19 -24.38 -11.77
CA LEU A 19 -9.00 -25.21 -11.97
C LEU A 19 -8.03 -25.21 -10.76
N TYR A 20 -7.92 -24.07 -10.06
CA TYR A 20 -6.89 -23.86 -9.02
C TYR A 20 -7.46 -23.60 -7.62
N GLY A 21 -8.78 -23.56 -7.45
CA GLY A 21 -9.46 -23.27 -6.19
C GLY A 21 -9.67 -21.77 -5.96
N ASP A 22 -10.08 -21.40 -4.74
CA ASP A 22 -10.44 -20.01 -4.39
C ASP A 22 -9.22 -19.10 -4.14
N GLU A 23 -8.00 -19.63 -4.17
CA GLU A 23 -6.76 -18.85 -3.99
C GLU A 23 -6.12 -18.50 -5.34
N LEU A 24 -5.94 -17.20 -5.59
CA LEU A 24 -5.35 -16.69 -6.83
C LEU A 24 -3.86 -16.41 -6.63
N PHE A 25 -3.01 -17.28 -7.17
CA PHE A 25 -1.57 -17.07 -7.19
C PHE A 25 -1.18 -16.30 -8.45
N ILE A 26 -0.76 -15.04 -8.28
CA ILE A 26 -0.21 -14.24 -9.37
C ILE A 26 1.26 -14.60 -9.50
N GLU A 27 1.65 -15.24 -10.61
CA GLU A 27 3.07 -15.44 -10.94
C GLU A 27 3.71 -14.08 -11.26
N LEU A 28 4.51 -13.59 -10.31
CA LEU A 28 5.50 -12.56 -10.60
C LEU A 28 6.54 -13.13 -11.59
N ASN A 29 7.00 -12.30 -12.53
CA ASN A 29 7.81 -12.71 -13.66
C ASN A 29 9.10 -13.47 -13.21
N PRO A 30 9.28 -14.75 -13.59
CA PRO A 30 10.36 -15.60 -13.11
C PRO A 30 11.78 -15.11 -13.44
N ARG A 31 11.95 -14.26 -14.45
CA ARG A 31 13.27 -13.69 -14.78
C ARG A 31 13.82 -12.79 -13.67
N GLN A 32 12.95 -12.13 -12.90
CA GLN A 32 13.37 -11.36 -11.73
C GLN A 32 13.80 -12.26 -10.57
N LEU A 33 13.18 -13.45 -10.44
CA LEU A 33 13.50 -14.42 -9.40
C LEU A 33 14.84 -15.14 -9.66
N SER A 34 15.18 -15.41 -10.92
CA SER A 34 16.41 -16.13 -11.28
C SER A 34 17.68 -15.28 -11.22
N GLU A 35 17.56 -13.94 -11.30
CA GLU A 35 18.70 -13.01 -11.13
C GLU A 35 18.92 -12.63 -9.65
N MET A 36 17.99 -12.98 -8.76
CA MET A 36 18.09 -12.82 -7.32
C MET A 36 18.49 -14.15 -6.70
N GLY A 37 19.80 -14.38 -6.52
CA GLY A 37 20.32 -15.63 -5.94
C GLY A 37 19.69 -15.99 -4.59
N GLU A 38 19.79 -17.25 -4.16
CA GLU A 38 19.17 -17.80 -2.94
C GLU A 38 19.44 -17.00 -1.64
N ASP A 39 20.49 -16.17 -1.64
CA ASP A 39 20.81 -15.19 -0.59
C ASP A 39 19.75 -14.06 -0.47
N SER A 40 19.03 -13.76 -1.55
CA SER A 40 18.02 -12.69 -1.66
C SER A 40 16.68 -13.05 -1.02
N LEU A 41 16.41 -14.34 -0.80
CA LEU A 41 15.22 -14.82 -0.08
C LEU A 41 15.45 -14.94 1.44
N LYS A 42 16.72 -14.85 1.88
CA LYS A 42 17.14 -14.89 3.28
C LYS A 42 17.62 -13.55 3.82
N LYS A 43 17.87 -12.56 2.96
CA LYS A 43 17.99 -11.19 3.43
C LYS A 43 16.64 -10.78 4.01
N PRO A 44 16.60 -10.24 5.25
CA PRO A 44 15.40 -9.53 5.66
C PRO A 44 15.07 -8.53 4.54
N PHE A 45 13.80 -8.45 4.16
CA PHE A 45 13.31 -7.56 3.09
C PHE A 45 13.59 -6.07 3.36
N SER A 46 14.28 -5.76 4.44
CA SER A 46 14.54 -4.43 4.94
C SER A 46 16.04 -4.24 5.18
N ASP A 47 16.68 -3.49 4.29
CA ASP A 47 17.83 -2.63 4.66
C ASP A 47 17.41 -1.54 5.68
N PHE A 48 16.13 -1.51 6.04
CA PHE A 48 15.48 -0.56 6.93
C PHE A 48 15.20 -1.16 8.29
N SER A 49 15.11 -0.28 9.29
CA SER A 49 14.71 -0.68 10.64
C SER A 49 13.30 -1.30 10.67
N SER A 50 13.12 -2.34 11.48
CA SER A 50 11.80 -2.92 11.80
C SER A 50 10.98 -2.05 12.76
N ASP A 51 11.61 -1.06 13.39
CA ASP A 51 10.95 -0.05 14.21
C ASP A 51 10.46 1.11 13.33
N LEU A 52 9.17 1.44 13.40
CA LEU A 52 8.56 2.44 12.53
C LEU A 52 9.15 3.84 12.72
N LEU A 53 9.60 4.19 13.93
CA LEU A 53 10.18 5.50 14.20
C LEU A 53 11.57 5.60 13.58
N ALA A 54 12.40 4.57 13.74
CA ALA A 54 13.69 4.50 13.08
C ALA A 54 13.54 4.47 11.54
N PHE A 55 12.59 3.69 11.01
CA PHE A 55 12.32 3.66 9.58
C PHE A 55 11.89 5.05 9.04
N ASN A 56 11.01 5.75 9.75
CA ASN A 56 10.63 7.12 9.39
C ASN A 56 11.86 8.04 9.33
N GLN A 57 12.77 7.96 10.32
CA GLN A 57 14.01 8.75 10.32
C GLN A 57 14.93 8.44 9.13
N GLU A 58 15.00 7.18 8.73
CA GLU A 58 15.83 6.74 7.59
C GLU A 58 15.32 7.29 6.25
N ILE A 59 14.01 7.47 6.08
CA ILE A 59 13.41 7.82 4.78
C ILE A 59 12.86 9.25 4.68
N ASN A 60 12.67 9.97 5.79
CA ASN A 60 11.96 11.25 5.78
C ASN A 60 12.64 12.35 4.95
N GLN A 61 13.94 12.23 4.69
CA GLN A 61 14.74 13.13 3.86
C GLN A 61 14.99 12.59 2.44
N CYS A 62 14.27 11.55 2.00
CA CYS A 62 14.47 10.97 0.67
C CYS A 62 14.35 12.03 -0.45
N GLN A 63 15.38 12.12 -1.29
CA GLN A 63 15.49 12.99 -2.47
C GLN A 63 15.75 12.22 -3.77
N LYS A 64 15.47 10.90 -3.77
CA LYS A 64 15.79 10.01 -4.91
C LYS A 64 14.92 10.25 -6.15
N CYS A 65 13.86 11.06 -6.07
CA CYS A 65 13.00 11.42 -7.19
C CYS A 65 12.48 12.86 -7.08
N ALA A 66 11.83 13.36 -8.13
CA ALA A 66 11.30 14.72 -8.20
C ALA A 66 10.28 15.05 -7.08
N LEU A 67 9.52 14.05 -6.61
CA LEU A 67 8.56 14.25 -5.52
C LEU A 67 9.23 14.64 -4.20
N GLY A 68 10.43 14.13 -3.96
CA GLY A 68 11.22 14.49 -2.77
C GLY A 68 11.59 15.97 -2.74
N GLN A 69 11.78 16.55 -3.94
CA GLN A 69 12.22 17.93 -4.14
C GLN A 69 11.04 18.92 -4.14
N SER A 70 9.83 18.46 -4.45
CA SER A 70 8.64 19.31 -4.60
C SER A 70 7.74 19.39 -3.37
N ARG A 71 7.83 18.42 -2.45
CA ARG A 71 6.99 18.35 -1.24
C ARG A 71 7.37 19.42 -0.21
N THR A 72 6.38 19.88 0.55
CA THR A 72 6.60 20.75 1.72
C THR A 72 7.01 19.92 2.92
N ASN A 73 6.28 18.84 3.20
CA ASN A 73 6.58 17.94 4.31
C ASN A 73 6.64 16.49 3.85
N PHE A 74 7.38 15.68 4.60
CA PHE A 74 7.20 14.23 4.50
C PHE A 74 5.86 13.85 5.11
N VAL A 75 5.10 13.02 4.40
CA VAL A 75 3.89 12.42 4.96
C VAL A 75 4.16 10.94 5.13
N PHE A 76 4.44 10.55 6.37
CA PHE A 76 4.59 9.16 6.76
C PHE A 76 3.24 8.51 7.08
N GLY A 77 3.24 7.25 7.52
CA GLY A 77 2.07 6.59 8.08
C GLY A 77 1.79 7.01 9.53
N VAL A 78 0.54 6.86 9.96
CA VAL A 78 0.10 7.06 11.36
C VAL A 78 -0.84 5.92 11.77
N GLY A 79 -1.00 5.72 13.08
CA GLY A 79 -1.87 4.71 13.67
C GLY A 79 -1.10 3.73 14.56
N ASP A 80 -1.79 2.69 15.01
CA ASP A 80 -1.23 1.63 15.85
C ASP A 80 -0.28 0.72 15.05
N PRO A 81 1.02 0.62 15.41
CA PRO A 81 1.96 -0.31 14.78
C PRO A 81 1.53 -1.79 14.85
N SER A 82 0.65 -2.13 15.78
CA SER A 82 0.07 -3.46 15.98
C SER A 82 -1.32 -3.64 15.36
N ALA A 83 -1.79 -2.65 14.58
CA ALA A 83 -3.10 -2.70 13.94
C ALA A 83 -3.26 -3.94 13.04
N SER A 84 -4.43 -4.57 13.15
CA SER A 84 -4.82 -5.71 12.29
C SER A 84 -5.24 -5.29 10.86
N LEU A 85 -5.39 -3.99 10.63
CA LEU A 85 -5.82 -3.40 9.36
C LEU A 85 -4.89 -2.26 8.97
N ILE A 86 -4.39 -2.30 7.74
CA ILE A 86 -3.60 -1.21 7.15
C ILE A 86 -4.39 -0.62 5.98
N LEU A 87 -4.47 0.70 5.93
CA LEU A 87 -5.12 1.45 4.86
C LEU A 87 -4.04 2.22 4.07
N VAL A 88 -3.89 1.88 2.79
CA VAL A 88 -2.89 2.49 1.90
C VAL A 88 -3.61 3.31 0.83
N GLY A 89 -3.32 4.61 0.79
CA GLY A 89 -3.76 5.53 -0.27
C GLY A 89 -2.77 5.60 -1.42
N GLU A 90 -3.03 6.48 -2.39
CA GLU A 90 -2.14 6.71 -3.55
C GLU A 90 -0.93 7.57 -3.17
N ALA A 91 -1.16 8.86 -2.92
CA ALA A 91 -0.13 9.85 -2.60
C ALA A 91 -0.71 10.96 -1.70
N PRO A 92 0.14 11.72 -0.98
CA PRO A 92 -0.31 12.89 -0.22
C PRO A 92 -0.91 13.98 -1.13
N GLY A 93 -2.07 14.49 -0.76
CA GLY A 93 -2.63 15.71 -1.36
C GLY A 93 -2.05 16.97 -0.73
N GLU A 94 -2.53 18.13 -1.17
CA GLU A 94 -2.08 19.45 -0.68
C GLU A 94 -2.20 19.58 0.85
N LYS A 95 -3.31 19.14 1.44
CA LYS A 95 -3.53 19.29 2.90
C LYS A 95 -2.66 18.34 3.70
N GLU A 96 -2.46 17.13 3.19
CA GLU A 96 -1.56 16.15 3.76
C GLU A 96 -0.11 16.66 3.71
N ASP A 97 0.33 17.15 2.54
CA ASP A 97 1.68 17.72 2.36
C ASP A 97 1.92 18.93 3.27
N LEU A 98 0.94 19.84 3.41
CA LEU A 98 1.09 21.00 4.29
C LEU A 98 1.13 20.63 5.79
N LYS A 99 0.44 19.57 6.20
CA LYS A 99 0.36 19.16 7.61
C LYS A 99 1.41 18.11 8.00
N GLY A 100 1.94 17.35 7.04
CA GLY A 100 2.80 16.20 7.30
C GLY A 100 2.05 14.95 7.80
N GLU A 101 0.73 14.89 7.59
CA GLU A 101 -0.12 13.81 8.12
C GLU A 101 -1.08 13.27 7.05
N PRO A 102 -1.22 11.95 6.90
CA PRO A 102 -2.05 11.37 5.86
C PRO A 102 -3.55 11.52 6.19
N PHE A 103 -4.39 11.55 5.15
CA PHE A 103 -5.86 11.55 5.27
C PHE A 103 -6.42 12.70 6.14
N VAL A 104 -5.92 13.91 5.99
CA VAL A 104 -6.44 15.10 6.71
C VAL A 104 -7.32 16.00 5.83
N GLY A 105 -7.34 15.73 4.52
CA GLY A 105 -8.18 16.39 3.53
C GLY A 105 -9.64 15.92 3.52
N ARG A 106 -10.36 16.26 2.44
CA ARG A 106 -11.78 15.90 2.29
C ARG A 106 -11.99 14.39 2.21
N ALA A 107 -11.11 13.69 1.50
CA ALA A 107 -11.16 12.23 1.39
C ALA A 107 -10.91 11.55 2.75
N GLY A 108 -9.96 12.06 3.52
CA GLY A 108 -9.70 11.57 4.88
C GLY A 108 -10.88 11.72 5.82
N LYS A 109 -11.59 12.86 5.78
CA LYS A 109 -12.83 13.06 6.53
C LYS A 109 -13.95 12.10 6.11
N LEU A 110 -13.97 11.66 4.85
CA LEU A 110 -14.91 10.64 4.40
C LEU A 110 -14.50 9.26 4.91
N LEU A 111 -13.20 8.93 4.86
CA LEU A 111 -12.66 7.70 5.42
C LEU A 111 -13.00 7.57 6.91
N ASP A 112 -12.83 8.64 7.70
CA ASP A 112 -13.19 8.66 9.12
C ASP A 112 -14.66 8.29 9.35
N LYS A 113 -15.58 8.77 8.50
CA LYS A 113 -17.01 8.42 8.58
C LYS A 113 -17.28 6.97 8.22
N ILE A 114 -16.56 6.42 7.24
CA ILE A 114 -16.69 5.01 6.84
C ILE A 114 -16.21 4.10 7.96
N LEU A 115 -15.06 4.42 8.57
CA LEU A 115 -14.55 3.67 9.73
C LEU A 115 -15.51 3.76 10.90
N ALA A 116 -16.03 4.95 11.21
CA ALA A 116 -17.01 5.13 12.27
C ALA A 116 -18.28 4.29 12.03
N ALA A 117 -18.74 4.16 10.78
CA ALA A 117 -19.91 3.34 10.44
C ALA A 117 -19.73 1.85 10.72
N ILE A 118 -18.48 1.37 10.83
CA ILE A 118 -18.13 -0.01 11.19
C ILE A 118 -17.53 -0.12 12.61
N ASN A 119 -17.74 0.89 13.45
CA ASN A 119 -17.20 0.97 14.82
C ASN A 119 -15.66 0.87 14.88
N ARG A 120 -14.98 1.45 13.90
CA ARG A 120 -13.52 1.58 13.83
C ARG A 120 -13.10 3.03 13.80
N SER A 121 -11.83 3.27 14.07
CA SER A 121 -11.16 4.56 13.91
C SER A 121 -9.78 4.33 13.32
N ARG A 122 -9.06 5.40 12.98
CA ARG A 122 -7.65 5.29 12.55
C ARG A 122 -6.70 4.88 13.68
N GLU A 123 -7.14 5.00 14.93
CA GLU A 123 -6.34 4.60 16.10
C GLU A 123 -6.70 3.17 16.59
N ASN A 124 -7.89 2.64 16.26
CA ASN A 124 -8.50 1.44 16.87
C ASN A 124 -9.40 0.64 15.92
#